data_AF-A0A087CI70-F1
#
_entry.id   AF-A0A087CI70-F1
#
_cell.length_a   1.000
_cell.length_b   1.000
_cell.length_c   1.000
_cell.angle_alpha   90.00
_cell.angle_beta   90.00
_cell.angle_gamma   90.00
#
_symmetry.space_group_name_H-M   'P 1'
#
loop_
_entity.id
_entity.type
_entity.pdbx_description
1 polymer ?
#
loop_
_entity_poly.entity_id
_entity_poly.type
_entity_poly.pdbx_seq_one_letter_code
_entity_poly.pdbx_strand_id
1 'polypeptide(L)'
;MELPDLGRLIERFDGFNYGYWMNCSCGGRSFITAHDYFIEADGAHMSCEQCGQRIRFGPAVAALRDKHDPALQDDVVTRFAWYHTSTSSDWPSPDYARRFAENLSWSDDLIGLSRKQYILNETTKALHLGTYETAIENMLRRMRDQGDGSSQFYLYRVALRPKPLRINPGYRDENHEDAANLKISDLNAENLDVVRYLNVHEATGVLSLAVRPKAIAAVQCIEIPLNELTVPIDTESFSADVARLKSARSAWVTAEAKIASIDRGTRVMMQFGARPDPGGLAKYAGELERHHQTLWYDFEARLGEQFLANVSPVIRRDFTEALACWRRENPTTGIYRFVERYAAMAALLEEPDKIQRTLRHMEWLVVHQTAA
;
A
#
# COMPACT_ATOMS: atom_id res chain seq x y z
N MET A 1 -26.48 -11.98 20.73
CA MET A 1 -26.19 -10.99 19.68
C MET A 1 -26.06 -11.78 18.40
N GLU A 2 -26.99 -11.65 17.45
CA GLU A 2 -26.92 -12.41 16.20
C GLU A 2 -25.66 -12.02 15.44
N LEU A 3 -24.80 -13.00 15.20
CA LEU A 3 -23.68 -12.85 14.29
C LEU A 3 -24.23 -12.82 12.85
N PRO A 4 -23.57 -12.12 11.92
CA PRO A 4 -23.93 -12.22 10.50
C PRO A 4 -23.96 -13.68 10.05
N ASP A 5 -24.59 -13.97 8.92
CA ASP A 5 -24.30 -15.22 8.18
C ASP A 5 -22.87 -15.12 7.63
N LEU A 6 -21.90 -15.31 8.52
CA LEU A 6 -20.46 -15.14 8.30
C LEU A 6 -19.92 -16.05 7.19
N GLY A 7 -20.68 -17.09 6.82
CA GLY A 7 -20.38 -18.00 5.71
C GLY A 7 -20.81 -17.50 4.33
N ARG A 8 -21.48 -16.35 4.21
CA ARG A 8 -22.07 -15.85 2.95
C ARG A 8 -21.66 -14.44 2.52
N LEU A 9 -20.58 -13.89 3.08
CA LEU A 9 -20.09 -12.59 2.62
C LEU A 9 -19.73 -12.63 1.12
N ILE A 10 -20.14 -11.59 0.41
CA ILE A 10 -19.91 -11.43 -1.03
C ILE A 10 -18.51 -10.82 -1.21
N GLU A 11 -17.66 -11.51 -1.99
CA GLU A 11 -16.36 -10.98 -2.38
C GLU A 11 -16.52 -9.92 -3.47
N ARG A 12 -15.71 -8.87 -3.40
CA ARG A 12 -15.57 -7.85 -4.45
C ARG A 12 -14.13 -7.88 -4.94
N PHE A 13 -13.96 -8.09 -6.23
CA PHE A 13 -12.64 -8.22 -6.84
C PHE A 13 -12.69 -7.69 -8.28
N ASP A 14 -11.92 -6.64 -8.52
CA ASP A 14 -11.70 -6.02 -9.84
C ASP A 14 -10.34 -6.43 -10.43
N GLY A 15 -9.47 -7.06 -9.63
CA GLY A 15 -8.09 -7.38 -10.00
C GLY A 15 -7.15 -6.19 -9.91
N PHE A 16 -5.86 -6.41 -10.22
CA PHE A 16 -4.82 -5.38 -10.15
C PHE A 16 -4.45 -4.79 -11.52
N ASN A 17 -5.27 -5.05 -12.54
CA ASN A 17 -5.12 -4.52 -13.90
C ASN A 17 -6.34 -3.71 -14.35
N TYR A 18 -6.98 -3.00 -13.41
CA TYR A 18 -8.08 -2.10 -13.71
C TYR A 18 -7.59 -0.85 -14.44
N GLY A 19 -8.44 -0.28 -15.31
CA GLY A 19 -8.24 1.08 -15.82
C GLY A 19 -8.89 2.13 -14.91
N TYR A 20 -8.76 3.40 -15.30
CA TYR A 20 -9.19 4.52 -14.50
C TYR A 20 -10.26 5.33 -15.22
N TRP A 21 -11.24 5.80 -14.45
CA TRP A 21 -12.23 6.76 -14.94
C TRP A 21 -11.92 8.14 -14.39
N MET A 22 -12.02 9.16 -15.24
CA MET A 22 -11.70 10.55 -14.91
C MET A 22 -12.88 11.45 -15.21
N ASN A 23 -13.27 12.27 -14.25
CA ASN A 23 -14.27 13.31 -14.37
C ASN A 23 -13.76 14.47 -15.22
N CYS A 24 -14.65 15.02 -16.04
CA CYS A 24 -14.46 16.25 -16.78
C CYS A 24 -15.33 17.36 -16.18
N SER A 25 -14.88 18.62 -16.29
CA SER A 25 -15.64 19.81 -15.90
C SER A 25 -16.97 19.96 -16.66
N CYS A 26 -17.14 19.30 -17.82
CA CYS A 26 -18.40 19.26 -18.55
C CYS A 26 -19.46 18.34 -17.93
N GLY A 27 -19.11 17.61 -16.85
CA GLY A 27 -19.95 16.58 -16.23
C GLY A 27 -19.83 15.19 -16.89
N GLY A 28 -19.08 15.08 -17.98
CA GLY A 28 -18.72 13.80 -18.59
C GLY A 28 -17.63 13.06 -17.81
N ARG A 29 -17.43 11.78 -18.13
CA ARG A 29 -16.29 11.00 -17.66
C ARG A 29 -15.62 10.28 -18.82
N SER A 30 -14.35 9.98 -18.70
CA SER A 30 -13.58 9.31 -19.75
C SER A 30 -12.67 8.25 -19.14
N PHE A 31 -12.42 7.21 -19.92
CA PHE A 31 -11.64 6.06 -19.49
C PHE A 31 -10.21 6.16 -20.00
N ILE A 32 -9.26 5.80 -19.14
CA ILE A 32 -7.84 5.64 -19.50
C ILE A 32 -7.39 4.26 -19.03
N THR A 33 -6.71 3.53 -19.90
CA THR A 33 -6.18 2.21 -19.54
C THR A 33 -5.08 2.36 -18.49
N ALA A 34 -4.79 1.29 -17.74
CA ALA A 34 -3.69 1.33 -16.77
C ALA A 34 -2.32 1.58 -17.41
N HIS A 35 -2.14 1.08 -18.63
CA HIS A 35 -0.94 1.26 -19.41
C HIS A 35 -0.77 2.72 -19.86
N ASP A 36 -1.82 3.32 -20.41
CA ASP A 36 -1.79 4.72 -20.84
C ASP A 36 -1.65 5.66 -19.65
N TYR A 37 -2.32 5.36 -18.53
CA TYR A 37 -2.16 6.12 -17.28
C TYR A 37 -0.70 6.11 -16.80
N PHE A 38 0.00 4.98 -16.97
CA PHE A 38 1.40 4.84 -16.58
C PHE A 38 2.35 5.59 -17.52
N ILE A 39 2.17 5.45 -18.84
CA ILE A 39 3.05 6.08 -19.84
C ILE A 39 2.86 7.60 -19.87
N GLU A 40 1.61 8.06 -19.82
CA GLU A 40 1.24 9.48 -19.86
C GLU A 40 1.33 10.14 -18.49
N ALA A 41 1.85 9.45 -17.46
CA ALA A 41 2.02 10.01 -16.12
C ALA A 41 2.88 11.29 -16.17
N ASP A 42 3.89 11.32 -17.05
CA ASP A 42 4.71 12.50 -17.35
C ASP A 42 3.97 13.45 -18.30
N GLY A 43 3.02 14.16 -17.73
CA GLY A 43 2.16 15.12 -18.42
C GLY A 43 0.75 15.06 -17.84
N ALA A 44 0.26 13.86 -17.56
CA ALA A 44 -1.01 13.54 -16.95
C ALA A 44 -2.21 14.16 -17.68
N HIS A 45 -2.27 14.07 -19.01
CA HIS A 45 -3.36 14.63 -19.81
C HIS A 45 -4.08 13.56 -20.65
N MET A 46 -5.40 13.69 -20.75
CA MET A 46 -6.24 12.94 -21.69
C MET A 46 -7.33 13.85 -22.27
N SER A 47 -7.99 13.43 -23.35
CA SER A 47 -9.13 14.16 -23.92
C SER A 47 -10.44 13.59 -23.37
N CYS A 48 -11.39 14.46 -23.04
CA CYS A 48 -12.72 14.03 -22.66
C CYS A 48 -13.45 13.41 -23.88
N GLU A 49 -13.90 12.17 -23.74
CA GLU A 49 -14.68 11.43 -24.75
C GLU A 49 -16.00 12.13 -25.12
N GLN A 50 -16.53 13.00 -24.25
CA GLN A 50 -17.81 13.67 -24.47
C GLN A 50 -17.68 15.06 -25.09
N CYS A 51 -16.77 15.91 -24.60
CA CYS A 51 -16.66 17.31 -25.03
C CYS A 51 -15.32 17.66 -25.71
N GLY A 52 -14.37 16.72 -25.77
CA GLY A 52 -13.03 16.93 -26.33
C GLY A 52 -12.11 17.83 -25.51
N GLN A 53 -12.55 18.38 -24.37
CA GLN A 53 -11.69 19.18 -23.51
C GLN A 53 -10.60 18.33 -22.87
N ARG A 54 -9.43 18.95 -22.65
CA ARG A 54 -8.30 18.30 -22.00
C ARG A 54 -8.55 18.15 -20.50
N ILE A 55 -8.49 16.92 -20.01
CA ILE A 55 -8.53 16.56 -18.60
C ILE A 55 -7.09 16.38 -18.13
N ARG A 56 -6.72 17.01 -17.01
CA ARG A 56 -5.48 16.64 -16.30
C ARG A 56 -5.82 15.49 -15.35
N PHE A 57 -5.56 14.26 -15.77
CA PHE A 57 -5.96 13.08 -15.02
C PHE A 57 -5.13 12.91 -13.74
N GLY A 58 -5.70 12.24 -12.75
CA GLY A 58 -5.07 11.97 -11.46
C GLY A 58 -6.09 11.94 -10.32
N PRO A 59 -5.63 11.83 -9.05
CA PRO A 59 -6.50 11.64 -7.90
C PRO A 59 -7.53 12.74 -7.65
N ALA A 60 -7.35 13.95 -8.20
CA ALA A 60 -8.27 15.08 -8.01
C ALA A 60 -9.47 15.08 -8.97
N VAL A 61 -9.44 14.21 -9.98
CA VAL A 61 -10.53 14.06 -10.95
C VAL A 61 -10.91 12.60 -11.13
N ALA A 62 -10.51 11.72 -10.22
CA ALA A 62 -10.86 10.32 -10.30
C ALA A 62 -12.38 10.15 -10.18
N ALA A 63 -12.93 9.20 -10.91
CA ALA A 63 -14.35 8.89 -10.91
C ALA A 63 -14.58 7.45 -10.48
N LEU A 64 -15.78 7.17 -9.99
CA LEU A 64 -16.20 5.82 -9.65
C LEU A 64 -16.14 4.92 -10.90
N ARG A 65 -15.47 3.77 -10.77
CA ARG A 65 -15.29 2.81 -11.86
C ARG A 65 -16.63 2.30 -12.35
N ASP A 66 -17.45 1.81 -11.42
CA ASP A 66 -18.82 1.40 -11.69
C ASP A 66 -19.82 2.42 -11.12
N LYS A 67 -20.58 3.07 -12.01
CA LYS A 67 -21.65 4.02 -11.60
C LYS A 67 -22.76 3.35 -10.78
N HIS A 68 -22.91 2.04 -10.93
CA HIS A 68 -23.90 1.24 -10.23
C HIS A 68 -23.23 0.32 -9.22
N ASP A 69 -22.07 0.71 -8.69
CA ASP A 69 -21.36 -0.05 -7.66
C ASP A 69 -22.35 -0.51 -6.58
N PRO A 70 -22.53 -1.83 -6.38
CA PRO A 70 -23.44 -2.36 -5.39
C PRO A 70 -23.22 -1.82 -3.96
N ALA A 71 -22.02 -1.33 -3.63
CA ALA A 71 -21.75 -0.67 -2.36
C ALA A 71 -22.42 0.70 -2.19
N LEU A 72 -23.10 1.22 -3.21
CA LEU A 72 -24.01 2.37 -3.08
C LEU A 72 -25.32 2.01 -2.36
N GLN A 73 -25.65 0.72 -2.25
CA GLN A 73 -26.88 0.23 -1.61
C GLN A 73 -26.62 -0.15 -0.14
N ASP A 74 -27.27 0.54 0.79
CA ASP A 74 -27.08 0.41 2.24
C ASP A 74 -27.27 -1.03 2.76
N ASP A 75 -28.26 -1.74 2.23
CA ASP A 75 -28.58 -3.12 2.61
C ASP A 75 -27.56 -4.14 2.10
N VAL A 76 -26.79 -3.78 1.08
CA VAL A 76 -25.76 -4.64 0.49
C VAL A 76 -24.38 -4.41 1.12
N VAL A 77 -24.07 -3.19 1.59
CA VAL A 77 -22.78 -2.87 2.24
C VAL A 77 -22.41 -3.84 3.36
N THR A 78 -23.38 -4.25 4.17
CA THR A 78 -23.16 -5.19 5.29
C THR A 78 -22.95 -6.64 4.86
N ARG A 79 -23.23 -6.97 3.60
CA ARG A 79 -23.11 -8.31 3.02
C ARG A 79 -21.77 -8.54 2.33
N PHE A 80 -20.95 -7.51 2.13
CA PHE A 80 -19.63 -7.66 1.54
C PHE A 80 -18.59 -8.15 2.54
N ALA A 81 -17.62 -8.89 2.03
CA ALA A 81 -16.34 -9.05 2.68
C ALA A 81 -15.51 -7.80 2.43
N TRP A 82 -15.23 -7.07 3.49
CA TRP A 82 -14.33 -5.91 3.45
C TRP A 82 -12.93 -6.32 3.86
N TYR A 83 -11.92 -5.54 3.50
CA TYR A 83 -10.53 -5.88 3.75
C TYR A 83 -9.75 -4.74 4.40
N HIS A 84 -8.75 -5.11 5.19
CA HIS A 84 -7.80 -4.20 5.80
C HIS A 84 -6.44 -4.89 5.98
N THR A 85 -5.35 -4.15 5.79
CA THR A 85 -4.01 -4.62 6.15
C THR A 85 -3.49 -3.86 7.37
N SER A 86 -3.03 -4.59 8.39
CA SER A 86 -2.45 -4.00 9.59
C SER A 86 -1.08 -4.61 9.89
N THR A 87 -0.28 -3.90 10.67
CA THR A 87 0.93 -4.44 11.30
C THR A 87 0.66 -4.99 12.70
N SER A 88 -0.57 -4.83 13.20
CA SER A 88 -1.03 -5.45 14.44
C SER A 88 -1.69 -6.79 14.14
N SER A 89 -1.32 -7.84 14.88
CA SER A 89 -1.87 -9.20 14.78
C SER A 89 -3.26 -9.36 15.44
N ASP A 90 -3.66 -8.36 16.23
CA ASP A 90 -4.90 -8.32 17.00
C ASP A 90 -5.83 -7.19 16.54
N TRP A 91 -5.75 -6.78 15.27
CA TRP A 91 -6.56 -5.69 14.75
C TRP A 91 -8.06 -6.07 14.64
N PRO A 92 -9.02 -5.17 14.97
CA PRO A 92 -8.82 -3.85 15.58
C PRO A 92 -8.36 -3.96 17.03
N SER A 93 -7.19 -3.39 17.34
CA SER A 93 -6.57 -3.59 18.65
C SER A 93 -7.17 -2.67 19.71
N PRO A 94 -7.59 -3.20 20.88
CA PRO A 94 -8.05 -2.38 21.99
C PRO A 94 -6.92 -1.52 22.60
N ASP A 95 -5.67 -1.92 22.38
CA ASP A 95 -4.47 -1.28 22.93
C ASP A 95 -3.77 -0.32 21.96
N TYR A 96 -4.35 -0.11 20.77
CA TYR A 96 -3.73 0.68 19.71
C TYR A 96 -3.23 2.05 20.20
N ALA A 97 -4.09 2.78 20.92
CA ALA A 97 -3.76 4.12 21.37
C ALA A 97 -2.56 4.15 22.33
N ARG A 98 -2.45 3.16 23.20
CA ARG A 98 -1.31 3.00 24.12
C ARG A 98 -0.04 2.67 23.35
N ARG A 99 -0.06 1.65 22.50
CA ARG A 99 1.12 1.23 21.70
C ARG A 99 1.61 2.33 20.78
N PHE A 100 0.68 3.06 20.15
CA PHE A 100 1.00 4.20 19.30
C PHE A 100 1.74 5.28 20.11
N ALA A 101 1.23 5.62 21.29
CA ALA A 101 1.86 6.61 22.16
C ALA A 101 3.24 6.19 22.69
N GLU A 102 3.48 4.89 22.89
CA GLU A 102 4.76 4.32 23.34
C GLU A 102 5.81 4.30 22.21
N ASN A 103 5.39 3.94 20.99
CA ASN A 103 6.28 3.79 19.84
C ASN A 103 6.54 5.09 19.07
N LEU A 104 5.77 6.15 19.34
CA LEU A 104 5.93 7.44 18.67
C LEU A 104 7.27 8.08 19.04
N SER A 105 8.22 8.02 18.10
CA SER A 105 9.40 8.87 18.09
C SER A 105 8.98 10.30 17.77
N TRP A 106 9.14 11.21 18.72
CA TRP A 106 8.74 12.61 18.58
C TRP A 106 9.98 13.51 18.51
N SER A 107 10.02 14.39 17.51
CA SER A 107 10.94 15.53 17.48
C SER A 107 10.16 16.80 17.77
N ASP A 108 10.70 17.65 18.65
CA ASP A 108 10.11 18.97 18.95
C ASP A 108 10.18 19.94 17.76
N ASP A 109 10.88 19.57 16.68
CA ASP A 109 10.93 20.30 15.40
C ASP A 109 9.65 20.17 14.57
N LEU A 110 8.68 19.34 15.00
CA LEU A 110 7.33 19.26 14.41
C LEU A 110 6.52 20.51 14.78
N ILE A 111 6.76 21.60 14.05
CA ILE A 111 6.11 22.90 14.24
C ILE A 111 4.58 22.75 14.11
N GLY A 112 3.84 23.17 15.14
CA GLY A 112 2.40 23.46 15.04
C GLY A 112 1.43 22.44 15.63
N LEU A 113 1.90 21.26 16.08
CA LEU A 113 1.07 20.28 16.79
C LEU A 113 1.79 19.79 18.04
N SER A 114 1.13 19.79 19.20
CA SER A 114 1.70 19.12 20.37
C SER A 114 1.69 17.60 20.18
N ARG A 115 2.68 16.90 20.77
CA ARG A 115 2.74 15.43 20.80
C ARG A 115 1.40 14.80 21.20
N LYS A 116 0.73 15.38 22.21
CA LYS A 116 -0.57 14.91 22.68
C LYS A 116 -1.67 15.06 21.63
N GLN A 117 -1.71 16.19 20.92
CA GLN A 117 -2.68 16.40 19.84
C GLN A 117 -2.41 15.47 18.65
N TYR A 118 -1.14 15.20 18.32
CA TYR A 118 -0.80 14.26 17.27
C TYR A 118 -1.23 12.83 17.62
N ILE A 119 -0.90 12.36 18.83
CA ILE A 119 -1.38 11.05 19.33
C ILE A 119 -2.90 11.00 19.28
N LEU A 120 -3.60 12.02 19.79
CA LEU A 120 -5.05 12.06 19.77
C LEU A 120 -5.59 12.00 18.34
N ASN A 121 -5.01 12.75 17.40
CA ASN A 121 -5.43 12.75 16.00
C ASN A 121 -5.30 11.38 15.36
N GLU A 122 -4.17 10.69 15.55
CA GLU A 122 -3.93 9.37 14.95
C GLU A 122 -4.73 8.25 15.63
N THR A 123 -4.96 8.35 16.94
CA THR A 123 -5.64 7.31 17.72
C THR A 123 -7.17 7.42 17.70
N THR A 124 -7.71 8.50 17.15
CA THR A 124 -9.16 8.74 17.02
C THR A 124 -9.67 8.68 15.59
N LYS A 125 -8.82 8.32 14.61
CA LYS A 125 -9.26 8.05 13.24
C LYS A 125 -10.27 6.92 13.22
N ALA A 126 -11.23 7.02 12.30
CA ALA A 126 -12.10 5.92 11.94
C ALA A 126 -11.25 4.76 11.36
N LEU A 127 -11.78 3.55 11.42
CA LEU A 127 -11.13 2.40 10.80
C LEU A 127 -11.45 2.39 9.32
N HIS A 128 -10.43 2.27 8.48
CA HIS A 128 -10.57 2.24 7.03
C HIS A 128 -10.63 0.81 6.52
N LEU A 129 -11.72 0.50 5.82
CA LEU A 129 -11.95 -0.77 5.14
C LEU A 129 -12.09 -0.53 3.64
N GLY A 130 -11.55 -1.42 2.82
CA GLY A 130 -11.68 -1.32 1.37
C GLY A 130 -11.98 -2.66 0.72
N THR A 131 -11.82 -2.71 -0.60
CA THR A 131 -11.76 -3.99 -1.31
C THR A 131 -10.44 -4.70 -1.00
N TYR A 132 -10.29 -5.93 -1.48
CA TYR A 132 -9.04 -6.67 -1.36
C TYR A 132 -7.86 -5.85 -1.93
N GLU A 133 -8.05 -5.27 -3.12
CA GLU A 133 -7.07 -4.44 -3.81
C GLU A 133 -6.69 -3.21 -2.98
N THR A 134 -7.69 -2.48 -2.45
CA THR A 134 -7.45 -1.31 -1.59
C THR A 134 -6.57 -1.67 -0.41
N ALA A 135 -6.83 -2.80 0.25
CA ALA A 135 -6.07 -3.24 1.41
C ALA A 135 -4.61 -3.55 1.03
N ILE A 136 -4.38 -4.29 -0.06
CA ILE A 136 -3.03 -4.61 -0.54
C ILE A 136 -2.28 -3.36 -1.00
N GLU A 137 -2.90 -2.48 -1.78
CA GLU A 137 -2.27 -1.24 -2.24
C GLU A 137 -1.91 -0.31 -1.08
N ASN A 138 -2.76 -0.23 -0.05
CA ASN A 138 -2.45 0.52 1.17
C ASN A 138 -1.23 -0.07 1.89
N MET A 139 -1.10 -1.39 1.99
CA MET A 139 0.11 -2.03 2.52
C MET A 139 1.35 -1.65 1.69
N LEU A 140 1.28 -1.75 0.35
CA LEU A 140 2.41 -1.42 -0.53
C LEU A 140 2.83 0.05 -0.35
N ARG A 141 1.87 0.98 -0.28
CA ARG A 141 2.12 2.40 0.00
C ARG A 141 2.78 2.60 1.36
N ARG A 142 2.31 1.92 2.42
CA ARG A 142 2.93 1.98 3.76
C ARG A 142 4.37 1.48 3.77
N MET A 143 4.64 0.39 3.08
CA MET A 143 5.99 -0.16 2.92
C MET A 143 6.94 0.82 2.21
N ARG A 144 6.44 1.61 1.25
CA ARG A 144 7.24 2.61 0.53
C ARG A 144 7.43 3.90 1.31
N ASP A 145 6.34 4.44 1.83
CA ASP A 145 6.25 5.86 2.17
C ASP A 145 6.07 6.12 3.67
N GLN A 146 5.78 5.10 4.47
CA GLN A 146 5.43 5.25 5.90
C GLN A 146 6.34 4.46 6.85
N GLY A 147 7.49 4.02 6.38
CA GLY A 147 8.50 3.36 7.23
C GLY A 147 8.10 1.96 7.71
N ASP A 148 7.08 1.35 7.08
CA ASP A 148 6.66 -0.02 7.37
C ASP A 148 7.34 -1.05 6.43
N GLY A 149 8.46 -0.69 5.79
CA GLY A 149 9.11 -1.51 4.77
C GLY A 149 9.44 -2.92 5.26
N SER A 150 9.89 -3.05 6.51
CA SER A 150 10.26 -4.29 7.19
C SER A 150 9.21 -4.84 8.16
N SER A 151 8.08 -4.17 8.31
CA SER A 151 7.02 -4.58 9.25
C SER A 151 6.38 -5.91 8.86
N GLN A 152 5.97 -6.70 9.86
CA GLN A 152 5.11 -7.86 9.66
C GLN A 152 3.68 -7.36 9.40
N PHE A 153 3.09 -7.75 8.27
CA PHE A 153 1.73 -7.40 7.91
C PHE A 153 0.77 -8.58 8.10
N TYR A 154 -0.49 -8.23 8.32
CA TYR A 154 -1.61 -9.14 8.46
C TYR A 154 -2.73 -8.66 7.54
N LEU A 155 -3.33 -9.58 6.80
CA LEU A 155 -4.51 -9.29 5.98
C LEU A 155 -5.76 -9.71 6.75
N TYR A 156 -6.65 -8.77 6.96
CA TYR A 156 -7.93 -8.97 7.61
C TYR A 156 -9.05 -8.99 6.58
N ARG A 157 -9.89 -10.02 6.67
CA ARG A 157 -11.21 -10.07 6.03
C ARG A 157 -12.26 -9.77 7.09
N VAL A 158 -13.10 -8.79 6.83
CA VAL A 158 -13.88 -8.07 7.84
C VAL A 158 -15.38 -8.20 7.54
N ALA A 159 -16.13 -8.64 8.54
CA ALA A 159 -17.59 -8.67 8.52
C ALA A 159 -18.15 -7.46 9.28
N LEU A 160 -19.08 -6.74 8.68
CA LEU A 160 -19.86 -5.70 9.36
C LEU A 160 -21.06 -6.31 10.10
N ARG A 161 -21.60 -5.57 11.07
CA ARG A 161 -22.80 -5.99 11.82
C ARG A 161 -24.07 -5.89 10.97
N PRO A 162 -25.04 -6.81 11.17
CA PRO A 162 -26.28 -6.86 10.39
C PRO A 162 -27.39 -5.92 10.89
N LYS A 163 -27.25 -5.34 12.10
CA LYS A 163 -28.20 -4.33 12.63
C LYS A 163 -28.15 -3.10 11.72
N PRO A 164 -29.22 -2.28 11.64
CA PRO A 164 -29.19 -1.11 10.76
C PRO A 164 -28.04 -0.20 11.19
N LEU A 165 -26.96 -0.24 10.40
CA LEU A 165 -25.85 0.68 10.49
C LEU A 165 -26.33 1.98 9.87
N ARG A 166 -25.99 3.11 10.49
CA ARG A 166 -26.29 4.42 9.91
C ARG A 166 -25.19 4.74 8.92
N ILE A 167 -25.54 4.76 7.65
CA ILE A 167 -24.60 4.99 6.55
C ILE A 167 -24.96 6.32 5.88
N ASN A 168 -23.95 7.10 5.47
CA ASN A 168 -24.19 8.33 4.71
C ASN A 168 -24.90 8.04 3.38
N PRO A 169 -25.81 8.90 2.90
CA PRO A 169 -26.34 8.82 1.54
C PRO A 169 -25.23 8.91 0.49
N GLY A 170 -25.29 8.07 -0.55
CA GLY A 170 -24.31 8.09 -1.64
C GLY A 170 -22.90 7.74 -1.17
N TYR A 171 -21.94 8.63 -1.43
CA TYR A 171 -20.57 8.53 -0.98
C TYR A 171 -19.95 9.94 -0.86
N ARG A 172 -18.90 10.07 -0.05
CA ARG A 172 -18.07 11.28 0.00
C ARG A 172 -17.00 11.24 -1.08
N ASP A 173 -16.77 12.39 -1.71
CA ASP A 173 -15.81 12.49 -2.80
C ASP A 173 -14.42 12.88 -2.29
N GLU A 174 -13.50 11.91 -2.25
CA GLU A 174 -12.10 12.11 -1.82
C GLU A 174 -11.30 13.01 -2.78
N ASN A 175 -11.84 13.32 -3.98
CA ASN A 175 -11.27 14.38 -4.81
C ASN A 175 -11.23 15.75 -4.08
N HIS A 176 -12.12 15.95 -3.11
CA HIS A 176 -12.37 17.25 -2.46
C HIS A 176 -12.43 17.18 -0.93
N GLU A 177 -12.75 16.02 -0.36
CA GLU A 177 -12.89 15.80 1.08
C GLU A 177 -11.99 14.64 1.52
N ASP A 178 -10.94 14.93 2.29
CA ASP A 178 -10.00 13.92 2.80
C ASP A 178 -10.70 12.98 3.81
N ALA A 179 -11.32 11.92 3.29
CA ALA A 179 -12.00 10.92 4.09
C ALA A 179 -11.00 10.02 4.81
N ALA A 180 -9.77 9.87 4.31
CA ALA A 180 -8.68 9.15 5.00
C ALA A 180 -8.35 9.74 6.39
N ASN A 181 -8.77 10.99 6.66
CA ASN A 181 -8.60 11.66 7.93
C ASN A 181 -9.88 11.76 8.79
N LEU A 182 -10.95 11.06 8.42
CA LEU A 182 -12.18 11.01 9.23
C LEU A 182 -11.91 10.46 10.62
N LYS A 183 -12.41 11.19 11.62
CA LYS A 183 -12.32 10.80 13.03
C LYS A 183 -13.64 10.24 13.52
N ILE A 184 -13.57 9.48 14.61
CA ILE A 184 -14.76 9.01 15.33
C ILE A 184 -15.66 10.18 15.76
N SER A 185 -15.09 11.36 16.03
CA SER A 185 -15.86 12.58 16.32
C SER A 185 -16.71 13.05 15.15
N ASP A 186 -16.22 12.90 13.91
CA ASP A 186 -16.93 13.35 12.71
C ASP A 186 -18.13 12.43 12.45
N LEU A 187 -17.92 11.12 12.60
CA LEU A 187 -19.00 10.13 12.59
C LEU A 187 -19.99 10.33 13.74
N ASN A 188 -19.56 10.86 14.89
CA ASN A 188 -20.45 11.23 16.00
C ASN A 188 -21.32 12.44 15.66
N ALA A 189 -20.73 13.49 15.09
CA ALA A 189 -21.43 14.72 14.73
C ALA A 189 -22.57 14.46 13.74
N GLU A 190 -22.37 13.55 12.79
CA GLU A 190 -23.36 13.17 11.78
C GLU A 190 -24.22 11.96 12.16
N ASN A 191 -24.02 11.41 13.37
CA ASN A 191 -24.75 10.25 13.87
C ASN A 191 -24.60 9.00 12.96
N LEU A 192 -23.47 8.83 12.29
CA LEU A 192 -23.16 7.75 11.36
C LEU A 192 -22.33 6.65 12.04
N ASP A 193 -22.49 5.40 11.60
CA ASP A 193 -21.64 4.27 11.97
C ASP A 193 -20.61 3.94 10.88
N VAL A 194 -20.94 4.26 9.63
CA VAL A 194 -20.15 3.99 8.42
C VAL A 194 -20.25 5.19 7.48
N VAL A 195 -19.12 5.59 6.90
CA VAL A 195 -19.05 6.56 5.80
C VAL A 195 -18.44 5.88 4.59
N ARG A 196 -19.18 5.85 3.48
CA ARG A 196 -18.68 5.50 2.14
C ARG A 196 -17.93 6.67 1.55
N TYR A 197 -16.77 6.41 0.97
CA TYR A 197 -16.00 7.40 0.25
C TYR A 197 -15.38 6.80 -1.02
N LEU A 198 -15.21 7.64 -2.05
CA LEU A 198 -14.49 7.28 -3.27
C LEU A 198 -13.00 7.19 -2.96
N ASN A 199 -12.40 6.01 -3.02
CA ASN A 199 -10.95 5.94 -2.83
C ASN A 199 -10.24 6.43 -4.10
N VAL A 200 -9.37 7.43 -3.95
CA VAL A 200 -8.54 7.96 -5.05
C VAL A 200 -7.06 7.65 -4.89
N HIS A 201 -6.67 7.13 -3.73
CA HIS A 201 -5.28 6.85 -3.35
C HIS A 201 -4.91 5.37 -3.44
N GLU A 202 -5.82 4.48 -3.06
CA GLU A 202 -5.65 3.03 -3.16
C GLU A 202 -6.83 2.41 -3.91
N ALA A 203 -6.56 1.57 -4.90
CA ALA A 203 -7.56 1.06 -5.82
C ALA A 203 -8.44 2.20 -6.38
N THR A 204 -7.82 3.24 -6.96
CA THR A 204 -8.48 4.46 -7.43
C THR A 204 -9.78 4.18 -8.18
N GLY A 205 -10.88 4.78 -7.72
CA GLY A 205 -12.20 4.67 -8.34
C GLY A 205 -13.12 3.62 -7.73
N VAL A 206 -12.77 2.99 -6.60
CA VAL A 206 -13.67 2.09 -5.85
C VAL A 206 -14.20 2.75 -4.58
N LEU A 207 -15.32 2.25 -4.03
CA LEU A 207 -15.81 2.68 -2.73
C LEU A 207 -15.11 1.95 -1.58
N SER A 208 -14.57 2.74 -0.65
CA SER A 208 -14.05 2.30 0.64
C SER A 208 -14.93 2.84 1.78
N LEU A 209 -14.71 2.34 2.99
CA LEU A 209 -15.48 2.69 4.18
C LEU A 209 -14.59 3.25 5.29
N ALA A 210 -15.00 4.34 5.89
CA ALA A 210 -14.55 4.77 7.20
C ALA A 210 -15.61 4.32 8.23
N VAL A 211 -15.23 3.43 9.15
CA VAL A 211 -16.16 2.79 10.09
C VAL A 211 -15.76 3.02 11.53
N ARG A 212 -16.76 3.00 12.41
CA ARG A 212 -16.50 2.85 13.83
C ARG A 212 -16.07 1.41 14.15
N PRO A 213 -15.20 1.19 15.14
CA PRO A 213 -14.88 -0.16 15.61
C PRO A 213 -16.15 -0.98 15.95
N LYS A 214 -17.17 -0.34 16.55
CA LYS A 214 -18.44 -1.00 16.89
C LYS A 214 -19.25 -1.51 15.68
N ALA A 215 -19.00 -1.00 14.48
CA ALA A 215 -19.66 -1.45 13.25
C ALA A 215 -19.12 -2.80 12.76
N ILE A 216 -17.91 -3.19 13.20
CA ILE A 216 -17.29 -4.47 12.87
C ILE A 216 -17.89 -5.56 13.78
N ALA A 217 -18.29 -6.67 13.17
CA ALA A 217 -18.81 -7.85 13.85
C ALA A 217 -17.69 -8.84 14.20
N ALA A 218 -16.88 -9.18 13.19
CA ALA A 218 -15.84 -10.19 13.29
C ALA A 218 -14.78 -10.00 12.20
N VAL A 219 -13.62 -10.61 12.38
CA VAL A 219 -12.52 -10.62 11.41
C VAL A 219 -11.96 -12.04 11.22
N GLN A 220 -11.49 -12.36 10.02
CA GLN A 220 -10.56 -13.45 9.72
C GLN A 220 -9.20 -12.84 9.42
N CYS A 221 -8.11 -13.53 9.75
CA CYS A 221 -6.76 -12.98 9.64
C CYS A 221 -5.78 -14.02 9.10
N ILE A 222 -4.86 -13.59 8.24
CA ILE A 222 -3.66 -14.34 7.87
C ILE A 222 -2.42 -13.44 7.95
N GLU A 223 -1.26 -14.04 8.16
CA GLU A 223 0.03 -13.38 8.03
C GLU A 223 0.42 -13.18 6.56
N ILE A 224 1.13 -12.09 6.28
CA ILE A 224 1.67 -11.75 4.96
C ILE A 224 3.21 -11.73 5.00
N PRO A 225 3.93 -12.36 4.06
CA PRO A 225 3.41 -13.19 2.96
C PRO A 225 2.89 -14.55 3.43
N LEU A 226 1.97 -15.12 2.65
CA LEU A 226 1.49 -16.48 2.88
C LEU A 226 2.47 -17.49 2.29
N ASN A 227 3.48 -17.88 3.09
CA ASN A 227 4.60 -18.71 2.64
C ASN A 227 4.16 -20.05 2.00
N GLU A 228 3.00 -20.59 2.38
CA GLU A 228 2.43 -21.84 1.86
C GLU A 228 2.08 -21.79 0.36
N LEU A 229 1.84 -20.59 -0.18
CA LEU A 229 1.56 -20.41 -1.61
C LEU A 229 2.83 -20.14 -2.44
N THR A 230 4.01 -20.10 -1.80
CA THR A 230 5.26 -19.84 -2.50
C THR A 230 5.61 -21.03 -3.38
N VAL A 231 5.61 -20.82 -4.70
CA VAL A 231 6.06 -21.83 -5.66
C VAL A 231 7.59 -21.95 -5.57
N PRO A 232 8.17 -23.15 -5.70
CA PRO A 232 9.61 -23.32 -5.81
C PRO A 232 10.18 -22.43 -6.93
N ILE A 233 11.17 -21.61 -6.58
CA ILE A 233 11.78 -20.67 -7.52
C ILE A 233 12.93 -21.37 -8.22
N ASP A 234 12.95 -21.29 -9.54
CA ASP A 234 14.12 -21.65 -10.31
C ASP A 234 15.25 -20.63 -10.06
N THR A 235 16.13 -20.97 -9.12
CA THR A 235 17.28 -20.13 -8.77
C THR A 235 18.31 -20.01 -9.88
N GLU A 236 18.34 -20.95 -10.85
CA GLU A 236 19.28 -20.90 -11.97
C GLU A 236 18.96 -19.73 -12.90
N SER A 237 17.66 -19.43 -13.10
CA SER A 237 17.16 -18.30 -13.89
C SER A 237 17.73 -16.94 -13.44
N PHE A 238 18.16 -16.81 -12.19
CA PHE A 238 18.70 -15.57 -11.62
C PHE A 238 20.20 -15.62 -11.34
N SER A 239 20.87 -16.74 -11.62
CA SER A 239 22.28 -16.98 -11.25
C SER A 239 23.23 -15.91 -11.81
N ALA A 240 23.04 -15.50 -13.07
CA ALA A 240 23.84 -14.46 -13.71
C ALA A 240 23.66 -13.08 -13.06
N ASP A 241 22.41 -12.70 -12.71
CA ASP A 241 22.15 -11.44 -12.01
C ASP A 241 22.75 -11.44 -10.62
N VAL A 242 22.58 -12.53 -9.88
CA VAL A 242 23.15 -12.73 -8.55
C VAL A 242 24.67 -12.61 -8.58
N ALA A 243 25.33 -13.22 -9.58
CA ALA A 243 26.76 -13.12 -9.76
C ALA A 243 27.21 -11.67 -10.04
N ARG A 244 26.50 -10.96 -10.92
CA ARG A 244 26.76 -9.54 -11.23
C ARG A 244 26.61 -8.66 -9.99
N LEU A 245 25.51 -8.80 -9.25
CA LEU A 245 25.25 -8.04 -8.02
C LEU A 245 26.31 -8.30 -6.95
N LYS A 246 26.70 -9.57 -6.74
CA LYS A 246 27.77 -9.93 -5.80
C LYS A 246 29.12 -9.33 -6.20
N SER A 247 29.48 -9.42 -7.48
CA SER A 247 30.72 -8.86 -8.01
C SER A 247 30.75 -7.33 -7.83
N ALA A 248 29.68 -6.65 -8.21
CA ALA A 248 29.55 -5.19 -8.06
C ALA A 248 29.63 -4.76 -6.58
N ARG A 249 28.95 -5.48 -5.68
CA ARG A 249 29.03 -5.23 -4.23
C ARG A 249 30.45 -5.42 -3.71
N SER A 250 31.14 -6.48 -4.13
CA SER A 250 32.52 -6.74 -3.70
C SER A 250 33.48 -5.63 -4.17
N ALA A 251 33.35 -5.18 -5.41
CA ALA A 251 34.13 -4.07 -5.94
C ALA A 251 33.87 -2.78 -5.17
N TRP A 252 32.60 -2.45 -4.92
CA TRP A 252 32.21 -1.27 -4.16
C TRP A 252 32.74 -1.30 -2.72
N VAL A 253 32.54 -2.40 -1.98
CA VAL A 253 33.05 -2.55 -0.61
C VAL A 253 34.57 -2.40 -0.55
N THR A 254 35.29 -2.93 -1.54
CA THR A 254 36.75 -2.80 -1.64
C THR A 254 37.17 -1.34 -1.87
N ALA A 255 36.42 -0.59 -2.68
CA ALA A 255 36.67 0.83 -2.90
C ALA A 255 36.33 1.68 -1.66
N GLU A 256 35.20 1.42 -1.01
CA GLU A 256 34.77 2.07 0.24
C GLU A 256 35.81 1.88 1.35
N ALA A 257 36.37 0.68 1.50
CA ALA A 257 37.38 0.40 2.52
C ALA A 257 38.64 1.31 2.39
N LYS A 258 38.97 1.77 1.19
CA LYS A 258 40.12 2.67 0.94
C LYS A 258 39.87 4.10 1.41
N ILE A 259 38.61 4.49 1.57
CA ILE A 259 38.19 5.85 1.94
C ILE A 259 37.38 5.88 3.24
N ALA A 260 37.30 4.75 3.97
CA ALA A 260 36.49 4.60 5.17
C ALA A 260 36.94 5.52 6.32
N SER A 261 38.21 5.93 6.35
CA SER A 261 38.74 6.88 7.32
C SER A 261 38.34 8.34 7.04
N ILE A 262 37.74 8.63 5.87
CA ILE A 262 37.31 9.96 5.48
C ILE A 262 35.84 10.12 5.87
N ASP A 263 35.52 11.22 6.57
CA ASP A 263 34.15 11.50 6.97
C ASP A 263 33.22 11.62 5.75
N ARG A 264 31.95 11.24 5.93
CA ARG A 264 30.96 11.18 4.84
C ARG A 264 30.75 12.54 4.15
N GLY A 265 30.75 13.64 4.91
CA GLY A 265 30.55 14.98 4.35
C GLY A 265 31.70 15.40 3.43
N THR A 266 32.94 15.13 3.84
CA THR A 266 34.13 15.34 3.02
C THR A 266 34.13 14.47 1.78
N ARG A 267 33.71 13.21 1.87
CA ARG A 267 33.57 12.31 0.70
C ARG A 267 32.58 12.84 -0.33
N VAL A 268 31.43 13.35 0.12
CA VAL A 268 30.44 13.99 -0.76
C VAL A 268 31.04 15.22 -1.46
N MET A 269 31.76 16.08 -0.73
CA MET A 269 32.44 17.23 -1.34
C MET A 269 33.53 16.83 -2.34
N MET A 270 34.29 15.77 -2.07
CA MET A 270 35.28 15.21 -3.00
C MET A 270 34.62 14.68 -4.28
N GLN A 271 33.51 13.94 -4.14
CA GLN A 271 32.74 13.40 -5.27
C GLN A 271 32.23 14.49 -6.21
N PHE A 272 31.78 15.63 -5.67
CA PHE A 272 31.28 16.77 -6.46
C PHE A 272 32.37 17.76 -6.88
N GLY A 273 33.66 17.47 -6.61
CA GLY A 273 34.78 18.32 -6.99
C GLY A 273 34.93 19.60 -6.15
N ALA A 274 34.20 19.71 -5.03
CA ALA A 274 34.31 20.81 -4.08
C ALA A 274 35.53 20.66 -3.13
N ARG A 275 36.15 19.47 -3.09
CA ARG A 275 37.43 19.20 -2.41
C ARG A 275 38.34 18.32 -3.29
N PRO A 276 39.68 18.40 -3.12
CA PRO A 276 40.59 17.50 -3.82
C PRO A 276 40.29 16.03 -3.49
N ASP A 277 40.21 15.19 -4.53
CA ASP A 277 40.05 13.74 -4.44
C ASP A 277 41.33 13.07 -5.00
N PRO A 278 42.39 12.90 -4.19
CA PRO A 278 43.65 12.34 -4.66
C PRO A 278 43.43 10.93 -5.26
N GLY A 279 43.73 10.79 -6.55
CA GLY A 279 43.52 9.54 -7.27
C GLY A 279 42.05 9.23 -7.62
N GLY A 280 41.12 10.15 -7.40
CA GLY A 280 39.71 9.99 -7.79
C GLY A 280 38.96 8.90 -7.02
N LEU A 281 39.40 8.59 -5.80
CA LEU A 281 38.91 7.44 -5.03
C LEU A 281 37.46 7.61 -4.57
N ALA A 282 37.07 8.82 -4.12
CA ALA A 282 35.71 9.09 -3.68
C ALA A 282 34.75 9.08 -4.88
N LYS A 283 35.15 9.68 -6.01
CA LYS A 283 34.39 9.62 -7.26
C LYS A 283 34.20 8.18 -7.74
N TYR A 284 35.27 7.38 -7.75
CA TYR A 284 35.24 5.98 -8.17
C TYR A 284 34.36 5.11 -7.27
N ALA A 285 34.45 5.26 -5.94
CA ALA A 285 33.59 4.54 -5.01
C ALA A 285 32.10 4.90 -5.24
N GLY A 286 31.79 6.18 -5.46
CA GLY A 286 30.44 6.62 -5.79
C GLY A 286 29.93 6.14 -7.15
N GLU A 287 30.80 5.98 -8.15
CA GLU A 287 30.45 5.36 -9.44
C GLU A 287 30.10 3.87 -9.27
N LEU A 288 30.87 3.13 -8.46
CA LEU A 288 30.59 1.73 -8.14
C LEU A 288 29.30 1.58 -7.32
N GLU A 289 29.04 2.47 -6.37
CA GLU A 289 27.77 2.51 -5.63
C GLU A 289 26.59 2.69 -6.59
N ARG A 290 26.63 3.71 -7.47
CA ARG A 290 25.58 3.95 -8.46
C ARG A 290 25.40 2.76 -9.39
N HIS A 291 26.49 2.17 -9.87
CA HIS A 291 26.42 0.97 -10.71
C HIS A 291 25.75 -0.20 -10.00
N HIS A 292 26.11 -0.46 -8.74
CA HIS A 292 25.46 -1.49 -7.93
C HIS A 292 23.97 -1.18 -7.69
N GLN A 293 23.61 0.09 -7.47
CA GLN A 293 22.20 0.50 -7.37
C GLN A 293 21.45 0.26 -8.69
N THR A 294 22.00 0.65 -9.84
CA THR A 294 21.41 0.38 -11.17
C THR A 294 21.20 -1.12 -11.40
N LEU A 295 22.17 -1.96 -11.07
CA LEU A 295 22.00 -3.41 -11.18
C LEU A 295 20.86 -3.95 -10.31
N TRP A 296 20.63 -3.36 -9.13
CA TRP A 296 19.48 -3.69 -8.30
C TRP A 296 18.16 -3.26 -8.95
N TYR A 297 18.08 -2.03 -9.48
CA TYR A 297 16.90 -1.55 -10.19
C TYR A 297 16.54 -2.45 -11.38
N ASP A 298 17.52 -2.81 -12.22
CA ASP A 298 17.30 -3.69 -13.37
C ASP A 298 16.87 -5.10 -12.96
N PHE A 299 17.44 -5.61 -11.87
CA PHE A 299 17.07 -6.91 -11.32
C PHE A 299 15.65 -6.91 -10.76
N GLU A 300 15.29 -5.90 -9.97
CA GLU A 300 13.96 -5.71 -9.39
C GLU A 300 12.88 -5.53 -10.46
N ALA A 301 13.16 -4.77 -11.52
CA ALA A 301 12.27 -4.62 -12.66
C ALA A 301 11.98 -5.95 -13.35
N ARG A 302 13.03 -6.77 -13.57
CA ARG A 302 12.88 -8.11 -14.16
C ARG A 302 12.09 -9.07 -13.29
N LEU A 303 12.27 -9.02 -11.97
CA LEU A 303 11.43 -9.77 -11.04
C LEU A 303 9.95 -9.36 -11.19
N GLY A 304 9.68 -8.06 -11.32
CA GLY A 304 8.33 -7.56 -11.58
C GLY A 304 7.74 -8.07 -12.88
N GLU A 305 8.51 -8.09 -13.97
CA GLU A 305 8.05 -8.67 -15.24
C GLU A 305 7.74 -10.17 -15.14
N GLN A 306 8.57 -10.91 -14.40
CA GLN A 306 8.43 -12.36 -14.27
C GLN A 306 7.30 -12.77 -13.32
N PHE A 307 7.16 -12.10 -12.18
CA PHE A 307 6.23 -12.50 -11.12
C PHE A 307 4.90 -11.73 -11.12
N LEU A 308 4.76 -10.64 -11.89
CA LEU A 308 3.56 -9.79 -11.88
C LEU A 308 3.02 -9.57 -13.30
N ALA A 309 2.96 -10.64 -14.10
CA ALA A 309 2.59 -10.60 -15.51
C ALA A 309 1.16 -10.08 -15.76
N ASN A 310 0.22 -10.34 -14.84
CA ASN A 310 -1.20 -9.96 -14.98
C ASN A 310 -1.55 -8.67 -14.22
N VAL A 311 -0.55 -8.03 -13.60
CA VAL A 311 -0.71 -6.78 -12.84
C VAL A 311 -0.40 -5.57 -13.72
N SER A 312 -1.16 -4.49 -13.55
CA SER A 312 -0.91 -3.25 -14.27
C SER A 312 0.50 -2.68 -14.02
N PRO A 313 1.07 -1.92 -14.96
CA PRO A 313 2.38 -1.29 -14.77
C PRO A 313 2.47 -0.37 -13.54
N VAL A 314 1.38 0.34 -13.23
CA VAL A 314 1.29 1.23 -12.04
C VAL A 314 1.49 0.41 -10.76
N ILE A 315 0.68 -0.64 -10.58
CA ILE A 315 0.74 -1.46 -9.37
C ILE A 315 2.02 -2.29 -9.32
N ARG A 316 2.55 -2.73 -10.47
CA ARG A 316 3.84 -3.44 -10.56
C ARG A 316 5.00 -2.57 -10.09
N ARG A 317 5.06 -1.30 -10.52
CA ARG A 317 6.05 -0.33 -10.03
C ARG A 317 5.94 -0.20 -8.51
N ASP A 318 4.73 0.09 -8.04
CA ASP A 318 4.41 0.28 -6.63
C ASP A 318 4.80 -0.94 -5.76
N PHE A 319 4.52 -2.16 -6.25
CA PHE A 319 4.97 -3.39 -5.60
C PHE A 319 6.49 -3.49 -5.57
N THR A 320 7.15 -3.25 -6.71
CA THR A 320 8.60 -3.38 -6.85
C THR A 320 9.33 -2.42 -5.91
N GLU A 321 8.88 -1.17 -5.84
CA GLU A 321 9.41 -0.17 -4.93
C GLU A 321 9.19 -0.52 -3.46
N ALA A 322 8.04 -1.09 -3.10
CA ALA A 322 7.76 -1.56 -1.75
C ALA A 322 8.74 -2.67 -1.32
N LEU A 323 8.99 -3.64 -2.19
CA LEU A 323 9.94 -4.72 -1.94
C LEU A 323 11.39 -4.20 -1.94
N ALA A 324 11.71 -3.18 -2.74
CA ALA A 324 13.00 -2.50 -2.69
C ALA A 324 13.20 -1.78 -1.33
N CYS A 325 12.16 -1.15 -0.76
CA CYS A 325 12.20 -0.62 0.61
C CYS A 325 12.49 -1.72 1.63
N TRP A 326 11.73 -2.82 1.59
CA TRP A 326 11.97 -3.97 2.46
C TRP A 326 13.42 -4.46 2.38
N ARG A 327 13.98 -4.60 1.18
CA ARG A 327 15.37 -5.03 0.97
C ARG A 327 16.37 -4.04 1.58
N ARG A 328 16.17 -2.74 1.41
CA ARG A 328 17.06 -1.71 1.98
C ARG A 328 17.06 -1.73 3.51
N GLU A 329 15.92 -2.01 4.12
CA GLU A 329 15.79 -2.18 5.57
C GLU A 329 16.33 -3.52 6.08
N ASN A 330 16.53 -4.51 5.20
CA ASN A 330 17.06 -5.84 5.54
C ASN A 330 18.36 -6.17 4.76
N PRO A 331 19.45 -5.39 4.94
CA PRO A 331 20.65 -5.44 4.09
C PRO A 331 21.49 -6.73 4.22
N THR A 332 21.22 -7.54 5.25
CA THR A 332 21.84 -8.84 5.49
C THR A 332 21.13 -9.98 4.76
N THR A 333 19.95 -9.73 4.21
CA THR A 333 19.19 -10.72 3.43
C THR A 333 19.96 -11.12 2.18
N GLY A 334 20.12 -12.43 1.98
CA GLY A 334 20.70 -12.97 0.75
C GLY A 334 19.82 -12.72 -0.47
N ILE A 335 20.41 -12.53 -1.65
CA ILE A 335 19.67 -12.18 -2.88
C ILE A 335 18.58 -13.22 -3.19
N TYR A 336 18.85 -14.52 -3.03
CA TYR A 336 17.83 -15.57 -3.22
C TYR A 336 16.68 -15.49 -2.20
N ARG A 337 16.96 -15.14 -0.94
CA ARG A 337 15.90 -14.91 0.06
C ARG A 337 15.03 -13.70 -0.30
N PHE A 338 15.62 -12.67 -0.90
CA PHE A 338 14.85 -11.56 -1.44
C PHE A 338 13.94 -12.01 -2.59
N VAL A 339 14.44 -12.83 -3.51
CA VAL A 339 13.63 -13.40 -4.62
C VAL A 339 12.50 -14.28 -4.08
N GLU A 340 12.77 -15.13 -3.08
CA GLU A 340 11.75 -15.93 -2.38
C GLU A 340 10.64 -15.06 -1.80
N ARG A 341 11.01 -14.00 -1.08
CA ARG A 341 10.02 -13.06 -0.54
C ARG A 341 9.26 -12.32 -1.63
N TYR A 342 9.95 -11.90 -2.70
CA TYR A 342 9.34 -11.19 -3.82
C TYR A 342 8.23 -12.04 -4.44
N ALA A 343 8.52 -13.32 -4.73
CA ALA A 343 7.53 -14.26 -5.27
C ALA A 343 6.37 -14.52 -4.29
N ALA A 344 6.68 -14.72 -3.00
CA ALA A 344 5.67 -14.96 -1.97
C ALA A 344 4.71 -13.76 -1.80
N MET A 345 5.24 -12.53 -1.89
CA MET A 345 4.44 -11.31 -1.88
C MET A 345 3.65 -11.12 -3.18
N ALA A 346 4.21 -11.51 -4.32
CA ALA A 346 3.55 -11.38 -5.63
C ALA A 346 2.26 -12.21 -5.72
N ALA A 347 2.19 -13.33 -5.00
CA ALA A 347 0.98 -14.15 -4.90
C ALA A 347 -0.25 -13.39 -4.34
N LEU A 348 -0.05 -12.31 -3.59
CA LEU A 348 -1.16 -11.43 -3.17
C LEU A 348 -1.85 -10.77 -4.37
N LEU A 349 -1.12 -10.49 -5.44
CA LEU A 349 -1.64 -9.80 -6.61
C LEU A 349 -2.04 -10.78 -7.72
N GLU A 350 -1.26 -11.85 -7.90
CA GLU A 350 -1.47 -12.84 -8.97
C GLU A 350 -2.41 -13.98 -8.57
N GLU A 351 -2.53 -14.30 -7.27
CA GLU A 351 -3.36 -15.41 -6.79
C GLU A 351 -4.40 -15.04 -5.73
N PRO A 352 -5.15 -13.92 -5.90
CA PRO A 352 -6.08 -13.42 -4.88
C PRO A 352 -7.17 -14.43 -4.53
N ASP A 353 -7.64 -15.24 -5.49
CA ASP A 353 -8.61 -16.31 -5.23
C ASP A 353 -8.10 -17.35 -4.23
N LYS A 354 -6.80 -17.68 -4.29
CA LYS A 354 -6.19 -18.62 -3.34
C LYS A 354 -6.06 -17.97 -1.98
N ILE A 355 -5.61 -16.72 -1.91
CA ILE A 355 -5.48 -15.95 -0.66
C ILE A 355 -6.85 -15.82 0.04
N GLN A 356 -7.87 -15.38 -0.69
CA GLN A 356 -9.23 -15.23 -0.17
C GLN A 356 -9.81 -16.58 0.26
N ARG A 357 -9.51 -17.67 -0.46
CA ARG A 357 -9.91 -19.03 -0.05
C ARG A 357 -9.24 -19.43 1.27
N THR A 358 -7.94 -19.17 1.44
CA THR A 358 -7.24 -19.41 2.70
C THR A 358 -7.87 -18.62 3.84
N LEU A 359 -8.13 -17.32 3.64
CA LEU A 359 -8.81 -16.47 4.62
C LEU A 359 -10.18 -17.02 5.02
N ARG A 360 -10.99 -17.48 4.06
CA ARG A 360 -12.33 -18.03 4.34
C ARG A 360 -12.30 -19.28 5.23
N HIS A 361 -11.20 -20.02 5.25
CA HIS A 361 -11.02 -21.18 6.12
C HIS A 361 -10.49 -20.83 7.52
N MET A 362 -10.05 -19.60 7.74
CA MET A 362 -9.63 -19.15 9.08
C MET A 362 -10.85 -18.99 9.98
N GLU A 363 -10.66 -19.19 11.28
CA GLU A 363 -11.73 -18.95 12.25
C GLU A 363 -12.09 -17.47 12.32
N TRP A 364 -13.38 -17.18 12.49
CA TRP A 364 -13.85 -15.83 12.74
C TRP A 364 -13.55 -15.43 14.18
N LEU A 365 -12.79 -14.35 14.35
CA LEU A 365 -12.55 -13.70 15.62
C LEU A 365 -13.62 -12.63 15.82
N VAL A 366 -14.50 -12.82 16.80
CA VAL A 366 -15.55 -11.86 17.12
C VAL A 366 -14.93 -10.61 17.74
N VAL A 367 -15.24 -9.44 17.19
CA VAL A 367 -14.79 -8.17 17.77
C VAL A 367 -15.71 -7.83 18.94
N HIS A 368 -15.21 -8.11 20.14
CA HIS A 368 -15.89 -7.81 21.40
C HIS A 368 -15.74 -6.34 21.76
N GLN A 369 -16.79 -5.80 22.39
CA GLN A 369 -16.76 -4.43 22.92
C GLN A 369 -15.88 -4.43 24.18
N THR A 370 -14.89 -3.53 24.25
CA THR A 370 -14.57 -2.90 25.52
C THR A 370 -15.68 -1.87 25.79
N ALA A 371 -16.42 -2.07 26.89
CA ALA A 371 -17.31 -1.03 27.39
C ALA A 371 -16.46 0.20 27.67
N ALA A 372 -16.68 1.28 26.92
CA ALA A 372 -16.14 2.59 27.23
C ALA A 372 -17.03 3.26 28.27
#